data_AF-D3EF62-F1
#
_entry.id   AF-D3EF62-F1
#
_cell.length_a   1.000
_cell.length_b   1.000
_cell.length_c   1.000
_cell.angle_alpha   90.00
_cell.angle_beta   90.00
_cell.angle_gamma   90.00
#
_symmetry.space_group_name_H-M   'P 1'
#
loop_
_entity.id
_entity.type
_entity.pdbx_description
1 polymer ?
#
loop_
_entity_poly.entity_id
_entity_poly.type
_entity_poly.pdbx_seq_one_letter_code
_entity_poly.pdbx_strand_id
1 'polypeptide(L)'
;MKAATKVAIATLSSILLLGTSANLAAEAQSVKKAQASAVKKTAETAKSISAEEKKFIEKEIQRVKELTEESGDMYVLYHKYPKLNSGFDISYWGGVHEFTTYEDYMKKASTLKGSILQQPANLPKGYKFLTAVIEAPIEGKFVDEVRAEGKKSGKPIYMKKIDWKEAATIRLKYTNGEDTLGFSKYAVDSVGSKKKGFFNDKLPTHVFPKYVFWNDGSKFEYSISLTSLDLSRKQKIEILKAAVKK
;
A
#
# COMPACT_ATOMS: atom_id res chain seq x y z
N MET A 1 -53.67 -13.99 -17.74
CA MET A 1 -53.02 -15.25 -18.17
C MET A 1 -51.60 -14.96 -18.63
N LYS A 2 -50.67 -15.89 -18.34
CA LYS A 2 -49.23 -15.96 -18.66
C LYS A 2 -48.31 -15.23 -17.65
N ALA A 3 -47.84 -15.93 -16.60
CA ALA A 3 -46.70 -16.86 -16.53
C ALA A 3 -45.35 -16.10 -16.65
N ALA A 4 -44.62 -15.92 -15.54
CA ALA A 4 -43.44 -16.72 -15.13
C ALA A 4 -42.35 -16.77 -16.22
N THR A 5 -41.11 -16.35 -15.98
CA THR A 5 -40.08 -17.23 -15.37
C THR A 5 -38.77 -16.44 -15.10
N LYS A 6 -38.09 -16.85 -14.03
CA LYS A 6 -36.76 -16.44 -13.55
C LYS A 6 -35.62 -16.86 -14.50
N VAL A 7 -34.42 -16.32 -14.22
CA VAL A 7 -33.09 -16.99 -14.18
C VAL A 7 -32.00 -16.30 -15.02
N ALA A 8 -30.88 -16.10 -14.31
CA ALA A 8 -29.59 -15.53 -14.67
C ALA A 8 -28.71 -16.43 -15.59
N ILE A 9 -27.48 -15.96 -15.86
CA ILE A 9 -26.18 -16.68 -16.02
C ILE A 9 -25.37 -15.95 -17.11
N ALA A 10 -24.40 -15.11 -16.74
CA ALA A 10 -22.98 -15.41 -16.52
C ALA A 10 -22.22 -15.84 -17.80
N THR A 11 -21.51 -14.88 -18.42
CA THR A 11 -20.53 -15.12 -19.48
C THR A 11 -19.12 -15.07 -18.89
N LEU A 12 -18.59 -16.25 -18.55
CA LEU A 12 -17.16 -16.46 -18.30
C LEU A 12 -16.46 -16.70 -19.65
N SER A 13 -15.78 -15.67 -20.15
CA SER A 13 -14.91 -15.79 -21.32
C SER A 13 -13.70 -16.65 -20.98
N SER A 14 -13.68 -17.87 -21.53
CA SER A 14 -12.54 -18.77 -21.52
C SER A 14 -11.60 -18.37 -22.66
N ILE A 15 -10.39 -17.93 -22.34
CA ILE A 15 -9.32 -17.80 -23.33
C ILE A 15 -8.89 -19.21 -23.74
N LEU A 16 -9.06 -19.51 -25.03
CA LEU A 16 -8.49 -20.67 -25.72
C LEU A 16 -6.96 -20.66 -25.58
N LEU A 17 -6.41 -21.75 -25.06
CA LEU A 17 -5.03 -22.15 -25.34
C LEU A 17 -5.04 -23.09 -26.53
N LEU A 18 -4.65 -22.58 -27.70
CA LEU A 18 -4.31 -23.38 -28.87
C LEU A 18 -2.84 -23.82 -28.76
N GLY A 19 -2.63 -25.13 -28.78
CA GLY A 19 -1.32 -25.79 -28.78
C GLY A 19 -1.45 -27.24 -29.23
N THR A 20 -1.54 -27.42 -30.55
CA THR A 20 -1.21 -28.57 -31.42
C THR A 20 -1.09 -30.01 -30.85
N SER A 21 -2.08 -30.83 -31.25
CA SER A 21 -2.04 -32.11 -31.98
C SER A 21 -1.33 -33.38 -31.45
N ALA A 22 -2.11 -34.48 -31.60
CA ALA A 22 -1.76 -35.89 -31.79
C ALA A 22 -1.62 -36.78 -30.54
N ASN A 23 -2.75 -37.35 -30.09
CA ASN A 23 -3.02 -38.80 -30.13
C ASN A 23 -4.38 -39.11 -29.47
N LEU A 24 -5.38 -39.42 -30.29
CA LEU A 24 -6.69 -39.92 -29.88
C LEU A 24 -6.63 -41.45 -29.81
N ALA A 25 -6.99 -42.04 -28.68
CA ALA A 25 -7.96 -43.16 -28.58
C ALA A 25 -7.84 -44.01 -27.29
N ALA A 26 -6.80 -43.87 -26.45
CA ALA A 26 -6.60 -44.77 -25.30
C ALA A 26 -6.88 -44.17 -23.90
N GLU A 27 -7.11 -42.87 -23.77
CA GLU A 27 -7.24 -42.20 -22.45
C GLU A 27 -8.66 -41.83 -22.01
N ALA A 28 -9.69 -42.18 -22.79
CA ALA A 28 -11.08 -41.77 -22.49
C ALA A 28 -11.69 -42.44 -21.24
N GLN A 29 -11.06 -43.48 -20.67
CA GLN A 29 -11.52 -44.13 -19.44
C GLN A 29 -10.72 -43.77 -18.17
N SER A 30 -9.49 -43.27 -18.29
CA SER A 30 -8.68 -42.82 -17.15
C SER A 30 -9.04 -41.39 -16.71
N VAL A 31 -9.52 -40.54 -17.63
CA VAL A 31 -9.90 -39.15 -17.33
C VAL A 31 -11.18 -39.05 -16.47
N LYS A 32 -12.15 -39.97 -16.64
CA LYS A 32 -13.39 -39.94 -15.84
C LYS A 32 -13.16 -40.28 -14.35
N LYS A 33 -12.19 -41.14 -14.03
CA LYS A 33 -11.84 -41.45 -12.63
C LYS A 33 -10.97 -40.36 -11.98
N ALA A 34 -10.07 -39.75 -12.75
CA ALA A 34 -9.26 -38.61 -12.28
C ALA A 34 -10.13 -37.38 -11.98
N GLN A 35 -11.13 -37.07 -12.83
CA GLN A 35 -12.05 -35.95 -12.60
C GLN A 35 -13.00 -36.18 -11.42
N ALA A 36 -13.46 -37.39 -11.15
CA ALA A 36 -14.28 -37.68 -9.97
C ALA A 36 -13.49 -37.51 -8.65
N SER A 37 -12.17 -37.82 -8.67
CA SER A 37 -11.29 -37.59 -7.52
C SER A 37 -10.88 -36.12 -7.35
N ALA A 38 -10.71 -35.38 -8.46
CA ALA A 38 -10.38 -33.97 -8.46
C ALA A 38 -11.56 -33.08 -8.04
N VAL A 39 -12.80 -33.47 -8.39
CA VAL A 39 -14.03 -32.78 -7.96
C VAL A 39 -14.32 -33.02 -6.48
N LYS A 40 -13.99 -34.20 -5.92
CA LYS A 40 -14.06 -34.42 -4.46
C LYS A 40 -12.99 -33.66 -3.69
N LYS A 41 -11.78 -33.48 -4.23
CA LYS A 41 -10.69 -32.73 -3.57
C LYS A 41 -10.79 -31.21 -3.67
N THR A 42 -11.59 -30.67 -4.59
CA THR A 42 -11.86 -29.22 -4.68
C THR A 42 -13.14 -28.79 -3.94
N ALA A 43 -14.02 -29.74 -3.61
CA ALA A 43 -15.17 -29.48 -2.75
C ALA A 43 -14.81 -29.34 -1.26
N GLU A 44 -13.60 -29.74 -0.84
CA GLU A 44 -13.21 -29.82 0.59
C GLU A 44 -12.54 -28.56 1.19
N THR A 45 -12.37 -27.46 0.46
CA THR A 45 -11.77 -26.23 1.07
C THR A 45 -12.48 -24.91 0.80
N ALA A 46 -13.57 -24.87 0.02
CA ALA A 46 -14.46 -23.72 0.04
C ALA A 46 -15.43 -23.87 1.22
N LYS A 47 -14.98 -23.57 2.45
CA LYS A 47 -15.93 -23.32 3.54
C LYS A 47 -16.91 -22.27 3.03
N SER A 48 -18.16 -22.68 2.79
CA SER A 48 -19.21 -21.75 2.38
C SER A 48 -19.32 -20.71 3.49
N ILE A 49 -19.02 -19.46 3.17
CA ILE A 49 -19.10 -18.35 4.11
C ILE A 49 -20.57 -18.19 4.49
N SER A 50 -20.89 -18.28 5.78
CA SER A 50 -22.27 -18.14 6.24
C SER A 50 -22.77 -16.70 6.09
N ALA A 51 -24.08 -16.49 6.06
CA ALA A 51 -24.66 -15.14 6.01
C ALA A 51 -24.33 -14.33 7.27
N GLU A 52 -24.30 -15.01 8.41
CA GLU A 52 -23.93 -14.45 9.72
C GLU A 52 -22.45 -14.02 9.73
N GLU A 53 -21.56 -14.84 9.18
CA GLU A 53 -20.14 -14.48 9.05
C GLU A 53 -19.94 -13.26 8.16
N LYS A 54 -20.65 -13.16 7.03
CA LYS A 54 -20.58 -11.96 6.15
C LYS A 54 -21.04 -10.70 6.88
N LYS A 55 -22.20 -10.77 7.55
CA LYS A 55 -22.74 -9.64 8.32
C LYS A 55 -21.82 -9.22 9.46
N PHE A 56 -21.16 -10.19 10.10
CA PHE A 56 -20.15 -9.91 11.12
C PHE A 56 -18.92 -9.20 10.54
N ILE A 57 -18.42 -9.65 9.40
CA ILE A 57 -17.28 -9.02 8.70
C ILE A 57 -17.60 -7.57 8.35
N GLU A 58 -18.75 -7.32 7.73
CA GLU A 58 -19.18 -5.96 7.34
C GLU A 58 -19.29 -5.03 8.56
N LYS A 59 -19.92 -5.51 9.64
CA LYS A 59 -20.05 -4.75 10.89
C LYS A 59 -18.68 -4.41 11.50
N GLU A 60 -17.76 -5.37 11.50
CA GLU A 60 -16.44 -5.15 12.09
C GLU A 60 -15.57 -4.21 11.26
N ILE A 61 -15.65 -4.28 9.94
CA ILE A 61 -14.99 -3.31 9.05
C ILE A 61 -15.51 -1.89 9.31
N GLN A 62 -16.83 -1.73 9.41
CA GLN A 62 -17.44 -0.42 9.69
C GLN A 62 -17.01 0.13 11.06
N ARG A 63 -16.99 -0.72 12.08
CA ARG A 63 -16.50 -0.35 13.42
C ARG A 63 -15.04 0.09 13.40
N VAL A 64 -14.18 -0.60 12.65
CA VAL A 64 -12.77 -0.22 12.51
C VAL A 64 -12.63 1.12 11.78
N LYS A 65 -13.41 1.35 10.72
CA LYS A 65 -13.41 2.62 9.99
C LYS A 65 -13.72 3.79 10.93
N GLU A 66 -14.79 3.69 11.71
CA GLU A 66 -15.19 4.70 12.70
C GLU A 66 -14.06 4.95 13.73
N LEU A 67 -13.47 3.88 14.28
CA LEU A 67 -12.33 4.01 15.19
C LEU A 67 -11.14 4.73 14.56
N THR A 68 -10.85 4.47 13.28
CA THR A 68 -9.72 5.11 12.58
C THR A 68 -9.96 6.58 12.30
N GLU A 69 -11.22 6.96 12.03
CA GLU A 69 -11.62 8.36 11.83
C GLU A 69 -11.54 9.16 13.14
N GLU A 70 -11.91 8.55 14.27
CA GLU A 70 -11.87 9.20 15.59
C GLU A 70 -10.46 9.33 16.17
N SER A 71 -9.63 8.28 16.04
CA SER A 71 -8.32 8.20 16.71
C SER A 71 -7.13 8.55 15.81
N GLY A 72 -7.28 8.42 14.50
CA GLY A 72 -6.17 8.41 13.54
C GLY A 72 -5.25 7.19 13.66
N ASP A 73 -5.59 6.20 14.49
CA ASP A 73 -4.77 5.01 14.68
C ASP A 73 -4.76 4.11 13.43
N MET A 74 -3.70 3.31 13.31
CA MET A 74 -3.60 2.29 12.28
C MET A 74 -4.13 0.95 12.79
N TYR A 75 -4.95 0.29 12.00
CA TYR A 75 -5.41 -1.07 12.24
C TYR A 75 -5.13 -1.96 11.04
N VAL A 76 -4.71 -3.19 11.33
CA VAL A 76 -4.51 -4.24 10.33
C VAL A 76 -5.55 -5.31 10.56
N LEU A 77 -6.25 -5.65 9.48
CA LEU A 77 -7.31 -6.65 9.48
C LEU A 77 -6.83 -7.88 8.74
N TYR A 78 -6.91 -9.03 9.40
CA TYR A 78 -6.77 -10.33 8.76
C TYR A 78 -8.14 -10.88 8.37
N HIS A 79 -8.26 -11.26 7.10
CA HIS A 79 -9.46 -11.81 6.48
C HIS A 79 -9.29 -13.31 6.31
N LYS A 80 -10.09 -14.10 7.03
CA LYS A 80 -10.15 -15.55 6.84
C LYS A 80 -10.62 -15.94 5.44
N TYR A 81 -11.41 -15.06 4.81
CA TYR A 81 -11.96 -15.23 3.47
C TYR A 81 -11.46 -14.14 2.52
N PRO A 82 -10.25 -14.28 1.94
CA PRO A 82 -9.65 -13.24 1.08
C PRO A 82 -10.50 -12.84 -0.12
N LYS A 83 -11.39 -13.72 -0.60
CA LYS A 83 -12.33 -13.43 -1.69
C LYS A 83 -13.27 -12.25 -1.40
N LEU A 84 -13.52 -11.93 -0.11
CA LEU A 84 -14.31 -10.77 0.28
C LEU A 84 -13.48 -9.47 0.35
N ASN A 85 -12.17 -9.57 0.19
CA ASN A 85 -11.22 -8.45 0.24
C ASN A 85 -10.32 -8.46 -1.01
N SER A 86 -10.92 -8.54 -2.20
CA SER A 86 -10.22 -8.50 -3.49
C SER A 86 -9.08 -9.53 -3.66
N GLY A 87 -9.16 -10.66 -2.95
CA GLY A 87 -8.15 -11.72 -2.96
C GLY A 87 -7.04 -11.56 -1.91
N PHE A 88 -7.02 -10.46 -1.15
CA PHE A 88 -6.02 -10.21 -0.11
C PHE A 88 -6.48 -10.72 1.26
N ASP A 89 -5.58 -11.36 1.99
CA ASP A 89 -5.83 -11.82 3.37
C ASP A 89 -5.60 -10.72 4.42
N ILE A 90 -5.07 -9.57 4.01
CA ILE A 90 -4.79 -8.42 4.86
C ILE A 90 -5.42 -7.16 4.24
N SER A 91 -5.94 -6.28 5.09
CA SER A 91 -6.27 -4.89 4.74
C SER A 91 -5.82 -3.93 5.84
N TYR A 92 -5.63 -2.66 5.46
CA TYR A 92 -5.17 -1.60 6.35
C TYR A 92 -6.26 -0.53 6.48
N TRP A 93 -6.46 -0.03 7.69
CA TRP A 93 -7.31 1.13 7.97
C TRP A 93 -6.55 2.15 8.81
N GLY A 94 -6.71 3.43 8.48
CA GLY A 94 -5.93 4.52 9.08
C GLY A 94 -4.45 4.47 8.68
N GLY A 95 -3.58 5.04 9.52
CA GLY A 95 -2.13 5.05 9.29
C GLY A 95 -1.65 6.04 8.22
N VAL A 96 -2.54 6.84 7.62
CA VAL A 96 -2.21 7.98 6.78
C VAL A 96 -2.70 9.24 7.47
N HIS A 97 -1.79 10.18 7.70
CA HIS A 97 -2.11 11.47 8.29
C HIS A 97 -1.76 12.59 7.31
N GLU A 98 -2.76 13.37 6.92
CA GLU A 98 -2.60 14.52 6.04
C GLU A 98 -2.65 15.81 6.86
N PHE A 99 -1.81 16.78 6.48
CA PHE A 99 -1.67 18.05 7.17
C PHE A 99 -1.74 19.20 6.17
N THR A 100 -2.49 20.24 6.52
CA THR A 100 -2.61 21.49 5.75
C THR A 100 -1.78 22.62 6.35
N THR A 101 -1.27 22.46 7.57
CA THR A 101 -0.35 23.39 8.24
C THR A 101 0.98 22.71 8.54
N TYR A 102 2.07 23.48 8.54
CA TYR A 102 3.40 22.95 8.86
C TYR A 102 3.53 22.64 10.34
N GLU A 103 2.86 23.43 11.18
CA GLU A 103 2.87 23.34 12.63
C GLU A 103 2.25 22.01 13.11
N ASP A 104 1.10 21.63 12.57
CA ASP A 104 0.44 20.37 12.93
C ASP A 104 1.24 19.16 12.44
N TYR A 105 1.78 19.25 11.22
CA TYR A 105 2.72 18.27 10.69
C TYR A 105 3.90 18.07 11.64
N MET A 106 4.57 19.16 12.02
CA MET A 106 5.78 19.12 12.82
C MET A 106 5.49 18.62 14.25
N LYS A 107 4.33 18.99 14.81
CA LYS A 107 3.84 18.47 16.10
C LYS A 107 3.69 16.95 16.05
N LYS A 108 3.11 16.36 15.00
CA LYS A 108 3.04 14.90 14.86
C LYS A 108 4.41 14.29 14.57
N ALA A 109 5.14 14.81 13.59
CA ALA A 109 6.42 14.26 13.14
C ALA A 109 7.45 14.20 14.27
N SER A 110 7.50 15.20 15.15
CA SER A 110 8.42 15.24 16.30
C SER A 110 8.18 14.14 17.34
N THR A 111 7.01 13.47 17.33
CA THR A 111 6.73 12.31 18.20
C THR A 111 7.27 11.00 17.65
N LEU A 112 7.69 10.98 16.38
CA LEU A 112 8.17 9.79 15.70
C LEU A 112 9.66 9.55 15.95
N LYS A 113 10.04 8.28 15.95
CA LYS A 113 11.43 7.83 15.98
C LYS A 113 12.04 7.90 14.57
N GLY A 114 13.36 8.05 14.55
CA GLY A 114 14.16 8.10 13.33
C GLY A 114 14.06 9.46 12.63
N SER A 115 14.64 9.53 11.43
CA SER A 115 14.68 10.78 10.67
C SER A 115 13.29 11.23 10.27
N ILE A 116 13.09 12.55 10.28
CA ILE A 116 11.90 13.24 9.77
C ILE A 116 12.29 14.27 8.73
N LEU A 117 11.29 14.85 8.06
CA LEU A 117 11.50 15.99 7.17
C LEU A 117 11.18 17.29 7.91
N GLN A 118 11.92 18.35 7.62
CA GLN A 118 11.68 19.68 8.14
C GLN A 118 11.68 20.68 6.98
N GLN A 119 11.10 21.86 7.21
CA GLN A 119 11.22 22.95 6.25
C GLN A 119 12.69 23.39 6.16
N PRO A 120 13.33 23.30 4.98
CA PRO A 120 14.70 23.76 4.83
C PRO A 120 14.75 25.29 4.82
N ALA A 121 15.76 25.87 5.48
CA ALA A 121 15.96 27.33 5.51
C ALA A 121 16.37 27.91 4.14
N ASN A 122 16.88 27.08 3.24
CA ASN A 122 17.32 27.43 1.89
C ASN A 122 16.28 27.10 0.81
N LEU A 123 14.98 27.13 1.14
CA LEU A 123 13.93 27.04 0.13
C LEU A 123 14.06 28.16 -0.91
N PRO A 124 13.78 27.90 -2.21
CA PRO A 124 13.71 28.96 -3.21
C PRO A 124 12.67 30.03 -2.82
N LYS A 125 12.93 31.28 -3.18
CA LYS A 125 12.07 32.41 -2.86
C LYS A 125 10.64 32.17 -3.38
N GLY A 126 9.65 32.48 -2.54
CA GLY A 126 8.23 32.42 -2.90
C GLY A 126 7.55 31.08 -2.58
N TYR A 127 8.30 30.01 -2.32
CA TYR A 127 7.72 28.73 -1.91
C TYR A 127 7.20 28.79 -0.48
N LYS A 128 5.96 28.34 -0.30
CA LYS A 128 5.26 28.22 0.99
C LYS A 128 4.77 26.80 1.19
N PHE A 129 4.64 26.38 2.44
CA PHE A 129 4.09 25.07 2.77
C PHE A 129 2.69 24.91 2.16
N LEU A 130 2.45 23.78 1.51
CA LEU A 130 1.16 23.44 0.90
C LEU A 130 0.47 22.31 1.67
N THR A 131 1.17 21.19 1.85
CA THR A 131 0.63 20.03 2.58
C THR A 131 1.76 19.10 3.01
N ALA A 132 1.50 18.27 4.02
CA ALA A 132 2.33 17.13 4.33
C ALA A 132 1.51 15.87 4.52
N VAL A 133 2.13 14.72 4.29
CA VAL A 133 1.56 13.40 4.53
C VAL A 133 2.57 12.56 5.33
N ILE A 134 2.09 11.87 6.35
CA ILE A 134 2.84 10.85 7.08
C ILE A 134 2.12 9.52 6.92
N GLU A 135 2.83 8.49 6.45
CA GLU A 135 2.29 7.14 6.27
C GLU A 135 3.01 6.14 7.18
N ALA A 136 2.22 5.33 7.86
CA ALA A 136 2.66 4.19 8.65
C ALA A 136 3.24 3.08 7.76
N PRO A 137 4.10 2.20 8.30
CA PRO A 137 4.57 1.03 7.57
C PRO A 137 3.42 0.09 7.24
N ILE A 138 3.39 -0.41 6.00
CA ILE A 138 2.45 -1.45 5.53
C ILE A 138 3.15 -2.80 5.29
N GLU A 139 4.42 -2.89 5.65
CA GLU A 139 5.26 -4.07 5.50
C GLU A 139 6.11 -4.26 6.75
N GLY A 140 6.51 -5.50 7.02
CA GLY A 140 7.37 -5.87 8.15
C GLY A 140 6.76 -6.96 9.03
N LYS A 141 7.50 -7.34 10.08
CA LYS A 141 7.17 -8.49 10.94
C LYS A 141 5.78 -8.41 11.59
N PHE A 142 5.29 -7.21 11.88
CA PHE A 142 3.96 -7.04 12.48
C PHE A 142 2.84 -7.55 11.57
N VAL A 143 3.00 -7.52 10.24
CA VAL A 143 1.99 -8.05 9.30
C VAL A 143 1.90 -9.56 9.44
N ASP A 144 3.05 -10.24 9.55
CA ASP A 144 3.11 -11.69 9.76
C ASP A 144 2.55 -12.09 11.13
N GLU A 145 2.80 -11.29 12.16
CA GLU A 145 2.21 -11.47 13.49
C GLU A 145 0.67 -11.37 13.45
N VAL A 146 0.13 -10.34 12.79
CA VAL A 146 -1.33 -10.19 12.60
C VAL A 146 -1.91 -11.37 11.84
N ARG A 147 -1.22 -11.84 10.79
CA ARG A 147 -1.64 -13.01 10.01
C ARG A 147 -1.64 -14.28 10.87
N ALA A 148 -0.62 -14.49 11.70
CA ALA A 148 -0.51 -15.64 12.58
C ALA A 148 -1.58 -15.62 13.68
N GLU A 149 -1.77 -14.48 14.35
CA GLU A 149 -2.80 -14.27 15.36
C GLU A 149 -4.21 -14.42 14.77
N GLY A 150 -4.44 -13.85 13.59
CA GLY A 150 -5.70 -13.97 12.85
C GLY A 150 -6.04 -15.41 12.50
N LYS A 151 -5.07 -16.17 11.97
CA LYS A 151 -5.23 -17.63 11.72
C LYS A 151 -5.56 -18.40 12.99
N LYS A 152 -4.84 -18.12 14.09
CA LYS A 152 -5.06 -18.78 15.40
C LYS A 152 -6.42 -18.42 16.01
N SER A 153 -6.93 -17.22 15.76
CA SER A 153 -8.21 -16.76 16.31
C SER A 153 -9.42 -17.53 15.79
N GLY A 154 -9.33 -18.10 14.58
CA GLY A 154 -10.43 -18.78 13.89
C GLY A 154 -11.60 -17.87 13.44
N LYS A 155 -11.56 -16.57 13.80
CA LYS A 155 -12.60 -15.59 13.51
C LYS A 155 -12.70 -15.30 12.00
N PRO A 156 -13.89 -14.95 11.47
CA PRO A 156 -14.05 -14.56 10.07
C PRO A 156 -13.18 -13.35 9.69
N ILE A 157 -13.02 -12.42 10.62
CA ILE A 157 -12.11 -11.27 10.54
C ILE A 157 -11.45 -11.07 11.90
N TYR A 158 -10.16 -10.75 11.88
CA TYR A 158 -9.36 -10.42 13.06
C TYR A 158 -8.75 -9.05 12.86
N MET A 159 -8.71 -8.24 13.91
CA MET A 159 -8.17 -6.88 13.85
C MET A 159 -7.12 -6.69 14.94
N LYS A 160 -6.08 -5.91 14.62
CA LYS A 160 -5.05 -5.50 15.57
C LYS A 160 -4.71 -4.04 15.36
N LYS A 161 -4.71 -3.26 16.45
CA LYS A 161 -4.16 -1.90 16.46
C LYS A 161 -2.64 -1.98 16.35
N ILE A 162 -2.06 -1.20 15.46
CA ILE A 162 -0.60 -1.14 15.26
C ILE A 162 -0.06 0.11 15.93
N ASP A 163 0.78 -0.09 16.94
CA ASP A 163 1.53 1.00 17.59
C ASP A 163 2.84 1.26 16.84
N TRP A 164 2.75 1.92 15.69
CA TRP A 164 3.92 2.30 14.92
C TRP A 164 4.55 3.58 15.51
N LYS A 165 5.87 3.55 15.70
CA LYS A 165 6.64 4.70 16.21
C LYS A 165 7.50 5.37 15.16
N GLU A 166 7.59 4.82 13.97
CA GLU A 166 8.47 5.31 12.90
C GLU A 166 7.69 5.32 11.58
N ALA A 167 7.65 6.47 10.92
CA ALA A 167 6.97 6.60 9.64
C ALA A 167 7.76 5.87 8.54
N ALA A 168 7.02 5.09 7.75
CA ALA A 168 7.55 4.52 6.52
C ALA A 168 7.70 5.61 5.46
N THR A 169 6.70 6.48 5.32
CA THR A 169 6.74 7.59 4.37
C THR A 169 6.49 8.91 5.07
N ILE A 170 7.22 9.95 4.68
CA ILE A 170 6.86 11.35 4.95
C ILE A 170 6.99 12.11 3.64
N ARG A 171 5.98 12.90 3.26
CA ARG A 171 6.03 13.78 2.09
C ARG A 171 5.67 15.20 2.49
N LEU A 172 6.47 16.18 2.10
CA LEU A 172 6.17 17.60 2.26
C LEU A 172 6.05 18.21 0.86
N LYS A 173 5.03 19.04 0.65
CA LYS A 173 4.85 19.81 -0.58
C LYS A 173 4.86 21.29 -0.26
N TYR A 174 5.52 22.04 -1.13
CA TYR A 174 5.61 23.49 -1.12
C TYR A 174 5.19 24.03 -2.48
N THR A 175 4.58 25.21 -2.53
CA THR A 175 4.21 25.87 -3.79
C THR A 175 4.51 27.36 -3.74
N ASN A 176 4.82 27.93 -4.91
CA ASN A 176 4.88 29.38 -5.13
C ASN A 176 3.66 29.91 -5.90
N GLY A 177 2.65 29.07 -6.16
CA GLY A 177 1.46 29.37 -6.97
C GLY A 177 1.52 28.82 -8.40
N GLU A 178 2.72 28.62 -8.96
CA GLU A 178 2.93 28.14 -10.34
C GLU A 178 3.57 26.74 -10.39
N ASP A 179 4.46 26.45 -9.45
CA ASP A 179 5.23 25.21 -9.36
C ASP A 179 5.04 24.57 -7.97
N THR A 180 5.29 23.26 -7.90
CA THR A 180 5.30 22.48 -6.67
C THR A 180 6.66 21.84 -6.45
N LEU A 181 7.22 22.08 -5.27
CA LEU A 181 8.43 21.45 -4.77
C LEU A 181 8.03 20.39 -3.74
N GLY A 182 8.43 19.15 -3.98
CA GLY A 182 8.18 18.02 -3.10
C GLY A 182 9.45 17.55 -2.41
N PHE A 183 9.35 17.22 -1.12
CA PHE A 183 10.31 16.38 -0.41
C PHE A 183 9.64 15.06 -0.05
N SER A 184 10.39 13.96 -0.13
CA SER A 184 9.92 12.67 0.37
C SER A 184 11.00 11.98 1.18
N LYS A 185 10.56 11.22 2.18
CA LYS A 185 11.28 10.16 2.88
C LYS A 185 10.46 8.91 2.66
N TYR A 186 11.08 7.80 2.30
CA TYR A 186 10.44 6.49 2.27
C TYR A 186 11.39 5.40 2.76
N ALA A 187 10.82 4.39 3.43
CA ALA A 187 11.54 3.18 3.78
C ALA A 187 11.98 2.45 2.52
N VAL A 188 13.23 1.98 2.49
CA VAL A 188 13.76 1.16 1.40
C VAL A 188 13.90 -0.30 1.84
N ASP A 189 13.71 -1.21 0.89
CA ASP A 189 13.95 -2.62 1.10
C ASP A 189 15.47 -2.92 1.28
N SER A 190 15.79 -4.20 1.51
CA SER A 190 17.18 -4.66 1.70
C SER A 190 18.09 -4.45 0.48
N VAL A 191 17.54 -4.21 -0.70
CA VAL A 191 18.30 -3.93 -1.93
C VAL A 191 18.53 -2.43 -2.06
N GLY A 192 17.51 -1.61 -1.79
CA GLY A 192 17.58 -0.17 -1.76
C GLY A 192 18.52 0.36 -0.68
N SER A 193 18.57 -0.29 0.50
CA SER A 193 19.49 0.08 1.58
C SER A 193 20.98 -0.13 1.25
N LYS A 194 21.29 -0.88 0.19
CA LYS A 194 22.67 -1.05 -0.31
C LYS A 194 23.12 0.11 -1.21
N LYS A 195 22.21 0.95 -1.68
CA LYS A 195 22.56 2.15 -2.44
C LYS A 195 22.99 3.24 -1.47
N LYS A 196 24.09 3.93 -1.77
CA LYS A 196 24.57 5.06 -0.98
C LYS A 196 24.96 6.21 -1.89
N GLY A 197 24.55 7.42 -1.54
CA GLY A 197 24.84 8.65 -2.27
C GLY A 197 23.62 9.27 -2.94
N PHE A 198 23.87 10.12 -3.92
CA PHE A 198 22.85 10.91 -4.62
C PHE A 198 22.64 10.42 -6.04
N PHE A 199 21.38 10.22 -6.42
CA PHE A 199 20.99 9.69 -7.72
C PHE A 199 19.96 10.61 -8.37
N ASN A 200 19.99 10.75 -9.68
CA ASN A 200 18.90 11.41 -10.41
C ASN A 200 17.85 10.35 -10.79
N ASP A 201 16.62 10.78 -11.05
CA ASP A 201 15.69 9.90 -11.78
C ASP A 201 16.26 9.51 -13.16
N LYS A 202 15.70 8.43 -13.70
CA LYS A 202 15.98 7.96 -15.06
C LYS A 202 14.83 8.29 -16.02
N LEU A 203 13.97 9.24 -15.66
CA LEU A 203 12.83 9.61 -16.48
C LEU A 203 13.35 10.34 -17.73
N PRO A 204 12.71 10.18 -18.90
CA PRO A 204 13.04 10.94 -20.10
C PRO A 204 13.04 12.45 -19.83
N THR A 205 13.87 13.23 -20.50
CA THR A 205 14.07 14.68 -20.21
C THR A 205 12.77 15.51 -20.22
N HIS A 206 11.80 15.13 -21.04
CA HIS A 206 10.49 15.78 -21.17
C HIS A 206 9.47 15.36 -20.10
N VAL A 207 9.80 14.39 -19.24
CA VAL A 207 8.92 13.90 -18.17
C VAL A 207 9.29 14.57 -16.85
N PHE A 208 8.30 15.26 -16.29
CA PHE A 208 8.37 15.95 -15.01
C PHE A 208 7.41 15.31 -13.99
N PRO A 209 7.65 15.49 -12.68
CA PRO A 209 8.76 16.24 -12.08
C PRO A 209 10.12 15.51 -12.17
N LYS A 210 11.20 16.28 -12.07
CA LYS A 210 12.58 15.75 -12.00
C LYS A 210 13.05 15.60 -10.56
N TYR A 211 13.56 14.43 -10.22
CA TYR A 211 13.97 14.03 -8.88
C TYR A 211 15.48 13.97 -8.71
N VAL A 212 15.92 14.37 -7.52
CA VAL A 212 17.19 13.92 -6.94
C VAL A 212 16.86 13.10 -5.70
N PHE A 213 17.38 11.88 -5.66
CA PHE A 213 17.30 10.94 -4.56
C PHE A 213 18.58 10.96 -3.74
N TRP A 214 18.46 10.68 -2.45
CA TRP A 214 19.56 10.52 -1.52
C TRP A 214 19.29 9.32 -0.61
N ASN A 215 20.19 8.35 -0.65
CA ASN A 215 20.28 7.32 0.37
C ASN A 215 21.60 7.50 1.13
N ASP A 216 21.52 7.66 2.45
CA ASP A 216 22.70 7.87 3.30
C ASP A 216 23.35 6.57 3.78
N GLY A 217 22.89 5.42 3.28
CA GLY A 217 23.24 4.07 3.71
C GLY A 217 22.38 3.57 4.86
N SER A 218 21.31 4.28 5.21
CA SER A 218 20.31 3.83 6.17
C SER A 218 19.17 3.04 5.49
N LYS A 219 18.15 2.71 6.28
CA LYS A 219 16.91 2.09 5.80
C LYS A 219 15.94 3.07 5.12
N PHE A 220 16.36 4.31 4.89
CA PHE A 220 15.55 5.34 4.26
C PHE A 220 16.21 5.92 3.02
N GLU A 221 15.38 6.26 2.04
CA GLU A 221 15.75 7.10 0.91
C GLU A 221 14.92 8.39 0.97
N TYR A 222 15.58 9.49 0.65
CA TYR A 222 15.01 10.82 0.63
C TYR A 222 15.00 11.34 -0.80
N SER A 223 14.08 12.22 -1.15
CA SER A 223 14.08 12.85 -2.46
C SER A 223 13.59 14.28 -2.42
N ILE A 224 14.02 15.05 -3.42
CA ILE A 224 13.47 16.35 -3.78
C ILE A 224 13.00 16.31 -5.23
N SER A 225 11.84 16.91 -5.51
CA SER A 225 11.24 17.00 -6.85
C SER A 225 10.74 18.41 -7.12
N LEU A 226 10.85 18.89 -8.36
CA LEU A 226 10.23 20.13 -8.82
C LEU A 226 9.50 19.88 -10.15
N THR A 227 8.35 20.52 -10.36
CA THR A 227 7.55 20.29 -11.57
C THR A 227 7.99 21.14 -12.76
N SER A 228 8.56 22.33 -12.55
CA SER A 228 9.00 23.19 -13.68
C SER A 228 10.29 23.99 -13.45
N LEU A 229 10.66 24.31 -12.21
CA LEU A 229 11.87 25.08 -11.91
C LEU A 229 13.14 24.24 -12.09
N ASP A 230 14.02 24.68 -12.99
CA ASP A 230 15.30 24.04 -13.29
C ASP A 230 16.38 24.41 -12.25
N LEU A 231 16.18 23.98 -11.00
CA LEU A 231 17.24 24.01 -10.01
C LEU A 231 18.36 23.06 -10.44
N SER A 232 19.61 23.54 -10.41
CA SER A 232 20.76 22.69 -10.65
C SER A 232 20.77 21.51 -9.68
N ARG A 233 21.35 20.39 -10.11
CA ARG A 233 21.52 19.20 -9.25
C ARG A 233 22.18 19.54 -7.92
N LYS A 234 23.19 20.43 -7.93
CA LYS A 234 23.88 20.87 -6.70
C LYS A 234 22.92 21.58 -5.74
N GLN A 235 22.08 22.49 -6.23
CA GLN A 235 21.08 23.16 -5.39
C GLN A 235 20.07 22.17 -4.81
N LYS A 236 19.55 21.25 -5.64
CA LYS A 236 18.63 20.20 -5.18
C LYS A 236 19.23 19.38 -4.03
N ILE A 237 20.50 18.98 -4.15
CA ILE A 237 21.21 18.24 -3.10
C ILE A 237 21.32 19.03 -1.79
N GLU A 238 21.73 20.30 -1.85
CA GLU A 238 21.91 21.11 -0.65
C GLU A 238 20.58 21.43 0.05
N ILE A 239 19.51 21.63 -0.72
CA ILE A 239 18.16 21.80 -0.15
C ILE A 239 17.67 20.50 0.47
N LEU A 240 17.85 19.36 -0.21
CA LEU A 240 17.43 18.05 0.30
C LEU A 240 18.13 17.70 1.62
N LYS A 241 19.45 17.95 1.73
CA LYS A 241 20.18 17.75 2.98
C LYS A 241 19.60 18.58 4.12
N ALA A 242 19.29 19.86 3.86
CA ALA A 242 18.71 20.76 4.86
C ALA A 242 17.29 20.35 5.28
N ALA A 243 16.57 19.63 4.42
CA ALA A 243 15.22 19.14 4.70
C ALA A 243 15.20 17.88 5.58
N VAL A 244 16.30 17.14 5.69
CA VAL A 244 16.35 15.91 6.51
C VAL A 244 16.84 16.22 7.91
N LYS A 245 16.00 15.99 8.92
CA LYS A 245 16.37 16.04 10.33
C LYS A 245 16.53 14.61 10.86
N LYS A 246 17.73 14.29 11.34
CA LYS A 246 18.05 12.97 11.90
C LYS A 246 17.65 12.84 13.36
#